data_AF-A0A3M7QMA8-F1
#
_entry.id   AF-A0A3M7QMA8-F1
#
_cell.length_a   1.000
_cell.length_b   1.000
_cell.length_c   1.000
_cell.angle_alpha   90.00
_cell.angle_beta   90.00
_cell.angle_gamma   90.00
#
_symmetry.space_group_name_H-M   'P 1'
#
loop_
_entity.id
_entity.type
_entity.pdbx_description
1 polymer ?
#
loop_
_entity_poly.entity_id
_entity_poly.type
_entity_poly.pdbx_seq_one_letter_code
_entity_poly.pdbx_strand_id
1 'polypeptide(L)'
;MKILKQIKSKLSKMSFEKLESSEDQREWYKEKFSRIEAEEFLIHFEIGGFVVRQSESVKNAFVLSVKVPVYFSQNRVCHYIIVQCKNRIKFKGYDDKDFKNIDEMIMFCSNFRSILPVKLDSEFYESKIRSKYFRSNSLESVSSNISDFCDLDEL
;
A
#
# COMPACT_ATOMS: atom_id res chain seq x y z
N MET A 1 -37.10 8.87 -4.67
CA MET A 1 -35.74 8.60 -5.22
C MET A 1 -34.57 9.32 -4.50
N LYS A 2 -34.76 10.39 -3.71
CA LYS A 2 -33.64 11.13 -3.06
C LYS A 2 -32.98 10.37 -1.89
N ILE A 3 -33.77 9.70 -1.04
CA ILE A 3 -33.30 8.98 0.17
C ILE A 3 -32.35 7.82 -0.17
N LEU A 4 -32.67 7.01 -1.19
CA LEU A 4 -31.83 5.88 -1.61
C LEU A 4 -30.47 6.33 -2.18
N LYS A 5 -30.40 7.50 -2.83
CA LYS A 5 -29.13 8.10 -3.29
C LYS A 5 -28.26 8.51 -2.10
N GLN A 6 -28.88 9.08 -1.07
CA GLN A 6 -28.19 9.62 0.10
C GLN A 6 -27.67 8.50 1.02
N ILE A 7 -28.43 7.41 1.15
CA ILE A 7 -27.99 6.19 1.86
C ILE A 7 -26.84 5.52 1.09
N LYS A 8 -26.94 5.40 -0.23
CA LYS A 8 -25.85 4.86 -1.07
C LYS A 8 -24.57 5.70 -1.00
N SER A 9 -24.69 7.03 -1.03
CA SER A 9 -23.53 7.91 -0.89
C SER A 9 -22.92 7.85 0.51
N LYS A 10 -23.73 7.66 1.55
CA LYS A 10 -23.26 7.56 2.94
C LYS A 10 -22.57 6.20 3.19
N LEU A 11 -23.12 5.12 2.65
CA LEU A 11 -22.50 3.78 2.68
C LEU A 11 -21.17 3.74 1.91
N SER A 12 -21.09 4.35 0.72
CA SER A 12 -19.83 4.42 -0.05
C SER A 12 -18.77 5.26 0.66
N LYS A 13 -19.21 6.30 1.39
CA LYS A 13 -18.33 7.15 2.20
C LYS A 13 -17.82 6.40 3.42
N MET A 14 -18.68 5.68 4.13
CA MET A 14 -18.31 4.85 5.29
C MET A 14 -17.32 3.72 4.95
N SER A 15 -17.39 3.12 3.75
CA SER A 15 -16.40 2.12 3.33
C SER A 15 -15.03 2.72 2.99
N PHE A 16 -15.00 3.97 2.51
CA PHE A 16 -13.76 4.71 2.26
C PHE A 16 -13.16 5.26 3.56
N GLU A 17 -13.99 5.75 4.48
CA GLU A 17 -13.56 6.19 5.83
C GLU A 17 -13.06 5.01 6.67
N LYS A 18 -13.53 3.77 6.41
CA LYS A 18 -12.98 2.58 7.07
C LYS A 18 -11.53 2.29 6.63
N LEU A 19 -11.16 2.73 5.43
CA LEU A 19 -9.77 2.77 4.98
C LEU A 19 -8.94 3.76 5.82
N GLU A 20 -9.55 4.82 6.37
CA GLU A 20 -8.83 5.79 7.22
C GLU A 20 -8.72 5.32 8.69
N SER A 21 -9.65 4.49 9.18
CA SER A 21 -9.75 4.16 10.62
C SER A 21 -8.83 3.04 11.13
N SER A 22 -8.11 2.32 10.26
CA SER A 22 -7.15 1.27 10.68
C SER A 22 -5.84 1.26 9.89
N GLU A 23 -5.51 2.33 9.15
CA GLU A 23 -4.47 2.30 8.11
C GLU A 23 -3.40 3.38 8.17
N ASP A 24 -3.20 4.02 9.33
CA ASP A 24 -2.04 4.89 9.56
C ASP A 24 -0.69 4.12 9.56
N GLN A 25 -0.68 2.80 9.32
CA GLN A 25 0.51 1.95 9.35
C GLN A 25 0.97 1.38 8.00
N ARG A 26 0.34 1.73 6.87
CA ARG A 26 0.78 1.20 5.57
C ARG A 26 1.82 2.11 4.93
N GLU A 27 3.04 1.60 4.79
CA GLU A 27 4.13 2.39 4.23
C GLU A 27 3.90 2.83 2.79
N TRP A 28 3.15 2.03 2.01
CA TRP A 28 2.78 2.29 0.62
C TRP A 28 1.58 3.24 0.46
N TYR A 29 0.89 3.63 1.55
CA TYR A 29 -0.19 4.61 1.51
C TYR A 29 0.30 6.01 1.92
N LYS A 30 -0.05 7.01 1.11
CA LYS A 30 0.30 8.43 1.32
C LYS A 30 -0.87 9.29 0.89
N GLU A 31 -1.82 9.52 1.80
CA GLU A 31 -3.07 10.23 1.52
C GLU A 31 -2.86 11.54 0.77
N LYS A 32 -1.94 12.39 1.25
CA LYS A 32 -1.74 13.77 0.77
C LYS A 32 -0.74 13.92 -0.39
N PHE A 33 -0.23 12.82 -0.94
CA PHE A 33 0.70 12.93 -2.06
C PHE A 33 0.00 13.47 -3.32
N SER A 34 0.53 14.56 -3.84
CA SER A 34 0.26 15.05 -5.18
C SER A 34 0.84 14.11 -6.23
N ARG A 35 0.48 14.33 -7.49
CA ARG A 35 1.08 13.60 -8.61
C ARG A 35 2.61 13.75 -8.63
N ILE A 36 3.10 14.97 -8.46
CA ILE A 36 4.53 15.29 -8.57
C ILE A 36 5.30 14.64 -7.43
N GLU A 37 4.81 14.76 -6.19
CA GLU A 37 5.44 14.12 -5.02
C GLU A 37 5.49 12.60 -5.16
N ALA A 38 4.45 11.98 -5.74
CA ALA A 38 4.48 10.54 -6.01
C ALA A 38 5.51 10.16 -7.08
N GLU A 39 5.67 10.97 -8.13
CA GLU A 39 6.69 10.75 -9.16
C GLU A 39 8.10 10.86 -8.55
N GLU A 40 8.36 11.90 -7.76
CA GLU A 40 9.63 12.13 -7.05
C GLU A 40 9.94 11.02 -6.04
N PHE A 41 8.96 10.64 -5.23
CA PHE A 41 9.11 9.56 -4.25
C PHE A 41 9.52 8.24 -4.91
N LEU A 42 8.91 7.91 -6.06
CA LEU A 42 9.19 6.69 -6.82
C LEU A 42 10.47 6.76 -7.66
N ILE A 43 11.21 7.87 -7.68
CA ILE A 43 12.53 7.92 -8.35
C ILE A 43 13.49 6.92 -7.73
N HIS A 44 13.44 6.75 -6.42
CA HIS A 44 14.34 5.91 -5.63
C HIS A 44 13.91 4.44 -5.54
N PHE A 45 12.83 4.07 -6.23
CA PHE A 45 12.27 2.73 -6.21
C PHE A 45 12.65 1.97 -7.48
N GLU A 46 12.79 0.66 -7.33
CA GLU A 46 12.89 -0.26 -8.45
C GLU A 46 11.58 -0.33 -9.25
N ILE A 47 11.66 -0.87 -10.46
CA ILE A 47 10.48 -1.13 -11.29
C ILE A 47 9.48 -2.00 -10.52
N GLY A 48 8.22 -1.58 -10.46
CA GLY A 48 7.17 -2.23 -9.66
C GLY A 48 6.93 -1.56 -8.31
N GLY A 49 7.83 -0.71 -7.82
CA GLY A 49 7.58 0.12 -6.64
C GLY A 49 6.37 1.04 -6.84
N PHE A 50 5.58 1.28 -5.79
CA PHE A 50 4.28 1.93 -5.95
C PHE A 50 3.81 2.69 -4.72
N VAL A 51 2.95 3.68 -4.91
CA VAL A 51 2.29 4.39 -3.81
C VAL A 51 0.82 4.58 -4.12
N VAL A 52 -0.02 4.37 -3.11
CA VAL A 52 -1.45 4.70 -3.16
C VAL A 52 -1.66 6.06 -2.50
N ARG A 53 -2.36 6.96 -3.19
CA ARG A 53 -2.62 8.33 -2.74
C ARG A 53 -4.06 8.74 -3.04
N GLN A 54 -4.54 9.80 -2.41
CA GLN A 54 -5.86 10.35 -2.74
C GLN A 54 -5.84 11.01 -4.13
N SER A 55 -6.94 10.89 -4.88
CA SER A 55 -7.04 11.52 -6.19
C SER A 55 -7.32 13.01 -6.09
N GLU A 56 -6.45 13.83 -6.69
CA GLU A 56 -6.65 15.28 -6.80
C GLU A 56 -7.73 15.65 -7.83
N SER A 57 -7.96 14.78 -8.82
CA SER A 57 -8.86 15.06 -9.96
C SER A 57 -10.23 14.42 -9.82
N VAL A 58 -10.35 13.31 -9.07
CA VAL A 58 -11.60 12.57 -8.91
C VAL A 58 -11.96 12.48 -7.43
N LYS A 59 -13.08 13.11 -7.05
CA LYS A 59 -13.57 13.06 -5.67
C LYS A 59 -13.83 11.61 -5.22
N ASN A 60 -13.44 11.29 -3.98
CA ASN A 60 -13.63 9.97 -3.36
C ASN A 60 -13.03 8.83 -4.19
N ALA A 61 -11.87 9.05 -4.78
CA ALA A 61 -11.10 8.05 -5.50
C ALA A 61 -9.66 8.06 -5.03
N PHE A 62 -8.98 6.94 -5.22
CA PHE A 62 -7.55 6.83 -5.00
C PHE A 62 -6.82 6.77 -6.33
N VAL A 63 -5.50 6.95 -6.28
CA VAL A 63 -4.61 6.76 -7.40
C VAL A 63 -3.50 5.81 -6.96
N LEU A 64 -3.32 4.73 -7.72
CA LEU A 64 -2.12 3.90 -7.65
C LEU A 64 -1.08 4.48 -8.62
N SER A 65 -0.03 5.05 -8.07
CA SER A 65 1.16 5.45 -8.83
C SER A 65 2.17 4.31 -8.80
N VAL A 66 2.66 3.87 -9.95
CA VAL A 66 3.59 2.74 -10.05
C VAL A 66 4.78 3.08 -10.93
N LYS A 67 5.98 2.70 -10.49
CA LYS A 67 7.23 2.80 -11.24
C LYS A 67 7.24 1.78 -12.36
N VAL A 68 7.44 2.26 -13.59
CA VAL A 68 7.46 1.47 -14.81
C VAL A 68 8.73 1.72 -15.61
N PRO A 69 9.09 0.80 -16.52
CA PRO A 69 10.12 1.06 -17.51
C PRO A 69 9.86 2.31 -18.37
N VAL A 70 10.95 2.93 -18.86
CA VAL A 70 10.90 4.19 -19.62
C VAL A 70 10.06 4.13 -20.89
N TYR A 71 9.91 2.95 -21.49
CA TYR A 71 9.12 2.77 -22.71
C TYR A 71 7.60 2.78 -22.48
N PHE A 72 7.13 2.72 -21.22
CA PHE A 72 5.70 2.87 -20.90
C PHE A 72 5.32 4.31 -20.55
N SER A 73 6.25 5.10 -20.02
CA SER A 73 6.00 6.48 -19.59
C SER A 73 7.31 7.27 -19.57
N GLN A 74 7.30 8.49 -20.11
CA GLN A 74 8.47 9.39 -20.09
C GLN A 74 8.94 9.68 -18.67
N ASN A 75 8.00 9.86 -17.74
CA ASN A 75 8.29 10.10 -16.32
C ASN A 75 8.59 8.80 -15.55
N ARG A 76 8.61 7.64 -16.24
CA ARG A 76 8.78 6.30 -15.66
C ARG A 76 7.75 5.95 -14.59
N VAL A 77 6.63 6.68 -14.51
CA VAL A 77 5.55 6.42 -13.56
C VAL A 77 4.23 6.41 -14.33
N CYS A 78 3.38 5.42 -14.01
CA CYS A 78 2.00 5.34 -14.48
C CYS A 78 1.04 5.56 -13.30
N HIS A 79 -0.10 6.19 -13.56
CA HIS A 79 -1.11 6.51 -12.56
C HIS A 79 -2.45 5.88 -12.91
N TYR A 80 -2.99 5.09 -12.01
CA TYR A 80 -4.25 4.36 -12.20
C TYR A 80 -5.28 4.82 -11.17
N ILE A 81 -6.41 5.33 -11.65
CA ILE A 81 -7.48 5.80 -10.77
C ILE A 81 -8.26 4.59 -10.27
N ILE A 82 -8.38 4.47 -8.94
CA ILE A 82 -9.18 3.46 -8.25
C ILE A 82 -10.49 4.10 -7.83
N VAL A 83 -11.61 3.55 -8.30
CA VAL A 83 -12.95 4.05 -8.03
C VAL A 83 -13.76 3.06 -7.21
N GLN A 84 -14.57 3.59 -6.28
CA GLN A 84 -15.57 2.79 -5.58
C GLN A 84 -16.76 2.50 -6.50
N CYS A 85 -17.16 1.24 -6.58
CA CYS A 85 -18.41 0.80 -7.19
C CYS A 85 -19.19 -0.05 -6.18
N LYS A 86 -20.26 0.52 -5.61
CA LYS A 86 -21.04 -0.12 -4.52
C LYS A 86 -20.12 -0.45 -3.33
N ASN A 87 -19.96 -1.72 -3.00
CA ASN A 87 -19.12 -2.21 -1.89
C ASN A 87 -17.79 -2.79 -2.37
N ARG A 88 -17.39 -2.47 -3.60
CA ARG A 88 -16.17 -2.99 -4.25
C ARG A 88 -15.40 -1.85 -4.89
N ILE A 89 -14.13 -2.08 -5.18
CA ILE A 89 -13.26 -1.15 -5.88
C ILE A 89 -12.80 -1.75 -7.21
N LYS A 90 -12.44 -0.89 -8.15
CA LYS A 90 -11.84 -1.30 -9.42
C LYS A 90 -11.00 -0.17 -10.02
N PHE A 91 -10.17 -0.50 -11.00
CA PHE A 91 -9.51 0.52 -11.81
C PHE A 91 -10.51 1.17 -12.76
N LYS A 92 -10.46 2.49 -12.87
CA LYS A 92 -11.31 3.24 -13.81
C LYS A 92 -10.97 2.81 -15.24
N GLY A 93 -11.98 2.38 -15.99
CA GLY A 93 -11.81 1.89 -17.37
C GLY A 93 -11.45 0.41 -17.47
N TYR A 94 -11.41 -0.32 -16.35
CA TYR A 94 -11.23 -1.76 -16.32
C TYR A 94 -12.41 -2.42 -15.60
N ASP A 95 -13.29 -3.07 -16.37
CA ASP A 95 -14.56 -3.60 -15.87
C ASP A 95 -14.54 -5.11 -15.60
N ASP A 96 -13.50 -5.81 -16.07
CA ASP A 96 -13.41 -7.28 -15.99
C ASP A 96 -13.14 -7.81 -14.57
N LYS A 97 -12.67 -6.95 -13.66
CA LYS A 97 -12.35 -7.33 -12.28
C LYS A 97 -12.61 -6.22 -11.29
N ASP A 98 -13.17 -6.61 -10.15
CA ASP A 98 -13.39 -5.79 -8.97
C ASP A 98 -12.85 -6.48 -7.70
N PHE A 99 -12.58 -5.69 -6.67
CA PHE A 99 -11.95 -6.14 -5.42
C PHE A 99 -12.76 -5.65 -4.22
N LYS A 100 -12.69 -6.35 -3.10
CA LYS A 100 -13.42 -5.95 -1.88
C LYS A 100 -12.80 -4.72 -1.23
N ASN A 101 -11.47 -4.61 -1.25
CA ASN A 101 -10.70 -3.51 -0.68
C ASN A 101 -9.37 -3.33 -1.43
N ILE A 102 -8.61 -2.29 -1.07
CA ILE A 102 -7.34 -1.95 -1.72
C ILE A 102 -6.30 -3.04 -1.48
N ASP A 103 -6.24 -3.65 -0.30
CA ASP A 103 -5.29 -4.73 -0.01
C ASP A 103 -5.42 -5.91 -0.98
N GLU A 104 -6.66 -6.36 -1.24
CA GLU A 104 -6.93 -7.43 -2.20
C GLU A 104 -6.51 -7.05 -3.62
N MET A 105 -6.71 -5.79 -4.01
CA MET A 105 -6.24 -5.25 -5.30
C MET A 105 -4.71 -5.24 -5.38
N ILE A 106 -4.03 -4.73 -4.34
CA ILE A 106 -2.56 -4.68 -4.29
C ILE A 106 -2.00 -6.11 -4.35
N MET A 107 -2.50 -7.03 -3.53
CA MET A 107 -2.11 -8.44 -3.54
C MET A 107 -2.28 -9.08 -4.92
N PHE A 108 -3.40 -8.81 -5.60
CA PHE A 108 -3.60 -9.31 -6.96
C PHE A 108 -2.57 -8.74 -7.94
N CYS A 109 -2.32 -7.43 -7.90
CA CYS A 109 -1.36 -6.76 -8.78
C CYS A 109 0.11 -7.11 -8.47
N SER A 110 0.44 -7.52 -7.24
CA SER A 110 1.76 -8.08 -6.92
C SER A 110 1.96 -9.46 -7.55
N ASN A 111 0.89 -10.24 -7.73
CA ASN A 111 0.97 -11.61 -8.26
C ASN A 111 0.79 -11.69 -9.78
N PHE A 112 -0.03 -10.82 -10.37
CA PHE A 112 -0.46 -10.89 -11.78
C PHE A 112 -0.22 -9.59 -12.55
N ARG A 113 0.31 -9.72 -13.78
CA ARG A 113 0.59 -8.59 -14.70
C ARG A 113 -0.56 -8.37 -15.70
N SER A 114 -1.81 -8.61 -15.30
CA SER A 114 -2.95 -8.58 -16.22
C SER A 114 -3.54 -7.19 -16.41
N ILE A 115 -3.46 -6.34 -15.38
CA ILE A 115 -4.04 -4.99 -15.38
C ILE A 115 -2.96 -3.92 -15.52
N LEU A 116 -1.80 -4.18 -14.91
CA LEU A 116 -0.69 -3.24 -14.85
C LEU A 116 0.43 -3.70 -15.80
N PRO A 117 1.20 -2.75 -16.35
CA PRO A 117 2.33 -3.04 -17.21
C PRO A 117 3.48 -3.70 -16.46
N VAL A 118 3.45 -3.80 -15.13
CA VAL A 118 4.44 -4.48 -14.27
C VAL A 118 3.72 -5.05 -13.04
N LYS A 119 4.32 -6.04 -12.36
CA LYS A 119 3.83 -6.48 -11.04
C LYS A 119 4.21 -5.45 -9.98
N LEU A 120 3.40 -5.34 -8.94
CA LEU A 120 3.75 -4.51 -7.79
C LEU A 120 4.82 -5.19 -6.94
N ASP A 121 5.80 -4.42 -6.52
CA ASP A 121 6.81 -4.85 -5.56
C ASP A 121 6.35 -4.52 -4.14
N SER A 122 5.61 -5.45 -3.53
CA SER A 122 5.19 -5.35 -2.13
C SER A 122 6.29 -5.73 -1.15
N GLU A 123 7.31 -6.49 -1.57
CA GLU A 123 8.39 -6.98 -0.71
C GLU A 123 9.29 -5.83 -0.22
N PHE A 124 9.48 -4.79 -1.04
CA PHE A 124 10.18 -3.58 -0.63
C PHE A 124 9.60 -2.99 0.68
N TYR A 125 8.28 -2.93 0.80
CA TYR A 125 7.61 -2.39 1.99
C TYR A 125 7.69 -3.33 3.20
N GLU A 126 7.68 -4.65 2.98
CA GLU A 126 7.89 -5.63 4.05
C GLU A 126 9.32 -5.63 4.59
N SER A 127 10.32 -5.42 3.73
CA SER A 127 11.74 -5.35 4.11
C SER A 127 12.05 -4.15 5.02
N LYS A 128 11.35 -3.03 4.79
CA LYS A 128 11.49 -1.81 5.59
C LYS A 128 10.87 -1.97 6.98
N ILE A 129 9.78 -2.73 7.09
CA ILE A 129 9.22 -3.16 8.38
C ILE A 129 10.23 -4.03 9.15
N ARG A 130 10.79 -5.08 8.52
CA ARG A 130 11.79 -5.96 9.17
C ARG A 130 13.04 -5.21 9.64
N SER A 131 13.57 -4.31 8.82
CA SER A 131 14.75 -3.52 9.20
C SER A 131 14.47 -2.49 10.30
N LYS A 132 13.24 -1.95 10.36
CA LYS A 132 12.80 -1.09 11.48
C LYS A 132 12.73 -1.87 12.79
N TYR A 133 12.15 -3.08 12.79
CA TYR A 133 12.11 -3.95 13.97
C TYR A 133 13.50 -4.41 14.42
N PHE A 134 14.40 -4.70 13.48
CA PHE A 134 15.78 -5.07 13.80
C PHE A 134 16.55 -3.90 14.42
N ARG A 135 16.33 -2.66 13.96
CA ARG A 135 16.94 -1.46 14.57
C ARG A 135 16.34 -1.11 15.93
N SER A 136 15.03 -1.27 16.12
CA SER A 136 14.39 -1.00 17.41
C SER A 136 14.71 -2.05 18.49
N ASN A 137 15.03 -3.28 18.10
CA ASN A 137 15.45 -4.33 19.04
C ASN A 137 16.96 -4.30 19.38
N SER A 138 17.73 -3.35 18.84
CA SER A 138 19.18 -3.29 19.03
C SER A 138 19.63 -2.39 20.18
N LEU A 139 18.73 -1.75 20.94
CA LEU A 139 19.11 -0.74 21.94
C LEU A 139 18.48 -0.83 23.33
N GLU A 140 17.68 -1.85 23.66
CA GLU A 140 17.29 -2.08 25.05
C GLU A 140 17.31 -3.58 25.42
N SER A 141 17.96 -3.86 26.56
CA SER A 141 18.02 -5.13 27.32
C SER A 141 19.13 -6.11 26.85
N VAL A 142 20.12 -6.56 27.65
CA VAL A 142 20.39 -6.46 29.09
C VAL A 142 21.91 -6.60 29.30
N SER A 143 22.52 -5.63 29.98
CA SER A 143 23.73 -5.87 30.75
C SER A 143 23.36 -6.59 32.05
N SER A 144 24.28 -7.42 32.53
CA SER A 144 24.38 -7.95 33.90
C SER A 144 23.79 -9.36 34.13
N ASN A 145 24.69 -10.24 34.61
CA ASN A 145 24.47 -11.49 35.34
C ASN A 145 24.69 -12.79 34.57
N ILE A 146 25.93 -13.01 34.13
CA ILE A 146 26.53 -14.35 34.25
C ILE A 146 27.25 -14.34 35.60
N SER A 147 26.52 -14.76 36.63
CA SER A 147 27.09 -15.20 37.90
C SER A 147 27.17 -16.72 37.88
N ASP A 148 28.30 -17.19 38.38
CA ASP A 148 28.81 -18.55 38.50
C ASP A 148 27.86 -19.62 39.10
N PHE A 149 28.32 -20.87 38.94
CA PHE A 149 27.93 -22.12 39.60
C PHE A 149 26.68 -22.86 39.10
N CYS A 150 26.89 -23.99 38.41
CA CYS A 150 27.06 -25.26 39.14
C CYS A 150 27.66 -26.35 38.23
N ASP A 151 28.69 -26.98 38.77
CA ASP A 151 29.25 -28.28 38.41
C ASP A 151 28.17 -29.34 38.18
N LEU A 152 28.39 -30.21 37.21
CA LEU A 152 28.10 -31.65 37.31
C LEU A 152 29.06 -32.41 36.39
N ASP A 153 30.14 -32.91 36.99
CA ASP A 153 30.84 -34.13 36.58
C ASP A 153 29.88 -35.34 36.59
N GLU A 154 30.33 -36.44 35.95
CA GLU A 154 29.70 -37.77 35.79
C GLU A 154 28.82 -37.99 34.54
N LEU A 155 29.45 -38.43 33.43
CA LEU A 155 29.55 -39.86 33.05
C LEU A 155 30.38 -40.07 31.77
#